data_AF-A0A1W9RV34-F1
#
_entry.id   AF-A0A1W9RV34-F1
#
_cell.length_a   1.000
_cell.length_b   1.000
_cell.length_c   1.000
_cell.angle_alpha   90.00
_cell.angle_beta   90.00
_cell.angle_gamma   90.00
#
_symmetry.space_group_name_H-M   'P 1'
#
loop_
_entity.id
_entity.type
_entity.pdbx_description
1 polymer ?
#
loop_
_entity_poly.entity_id
_entity_poly.type
_entity_poly.pdbx_seq_one_letter_code
_entity_poly.pdbx_strand_id
1 'polypeptide(L)'
;MAKEVMKLGEIVCSIDATISYRALRNQEEDFTIAKERPRLKKEVMVTEQDNGWVVYQLPDEQISIRANSVGAEIIRQCQGKKSIETIAYDLADKYDVDDDDEFLEQVKTFLNIFKTYKLI
;
A
#
# COMPACT_ATOMS: atom_id res chain seq x y z
N MET A 1 10.07 -5.89 17.68
CA MET A 1 9.51 -5.41 16.41
C MET A 1 8.06 -5.07 16.64
N ALA A 2 7.60 -3.94 16.12
CA ALA A 2 6.23 -3.47 16.26
C ALA A 2 5.36 -4.17 15.21
N LYS A 3 4.22 -4.72 15.66
CA LYS A 3 3.23 -5.33 14.78
C LYS A 3 1.97 -4.48 14.76
N GLU A 4 1.62 -3.96 13.60
CA GLU A 4 0.42 -3.14 13.40
C GLU A 4 -0.46 -3.78 12.32
N VAL A 5 -1.77 -3.73 12.50
CA VAL A 5 -2.76 -4.17 11.50
C VAL A 5 -3.67 -2.99 11.20
N MET A 6 -3.83 -2.69 9.90
CA MET A 6 -4.68 -1.61 9.41
C MET A 6 -5.71 -2.18 8.44
N LYS A 7 -6.97 -1.76 8.60
CA LYS A 7 -8.08 -2.10 7.71
C LYS A 7 -8.70 -0.82 7.18
N LEU A 8 -8.80 -0.71 5.86
CA LEU A 8 -9.32 0.43 5.11
C LEU A 8 -10.35 -0.15 4.13
N GLY A 9 -11.60 -0.30 4.58
CA GLY A 9 -12.62 -1.05 3.83
C GLY A 9 -12.19 -2.49 3.55
N GLU A 10 -12.10 -2.84 2.26
CA GLU A 10 -11.67 -4.15 1.76
C GLU A 10 -10.13 -4.32 1.78
N ILE A 11 -9.37 -3.25 1.97
CA ILE A 11 -7.90 -3.30 2.00
C ILE A 11 -7.44 -3.60 3.42
N VAL A 12 -6.59 -4.63 3.59
CA VAL A 12 -6.01 -4.97 4.88
C VAL A 12 -4.51 -5.15 4.74
N CYS A 13 -3.74 -4.53 5.64
CA CYS A 13 -2.31 -4.77 5.75
C CYS A 13 -1.82 -5.00 7.17
N SER A 14 -0.76 -5.79 7.29
CA SER A 14 -0.02 -6.04 8.53
C SER A 14 1.42 -5.58 8.34
N ILE A 15 1.89 -4.72 9.24
CA ILE A 15 3.23 -4.15 9.22
C ILE A 15 4.03 -4.80 10.35
N ASP A 16 5.20 -5.33 10.04
CA ASP A 16 6.21 -5.75 10.99
C ASP A 16 7.48 -4.93 10.75
N ALA A 17 7.78 -4.00 11.66
CA ALA A 17 8.87 -3.06 11.49
C ALA A 17 9.59 -2.75 12.81
N THR A 18 10.85 -2.31 12.72
CA THR A 18 11.59 -1.82 13.89
C THR A 18 11.02 -0.51 14.43
N ILE A 19 10.54 0.37 13.54
CA ILE A 19 9.89 1.64 13.90
C ILE A 19 8.40 1.56 13.54
N SER A 20 7.53 1.91 14.48
CA SER A 20 6.07 1.93 14.27
C SER A 20 5.66 3.01 13.26
N TYR A 21 4.57 2.77 12.53
CA TYR A 21 4.09 3.67 11.49
C TYR A 21 3.77 5.05 12.07
N ARG A 22 3.09 5.08 13.23
CA ARG A 22 2.73 6.33 13.93
C ARG A 22 3.92 7.22 14.26
N ALA A 23 5.10 6.62 14.53
CA ALA A 23 6.30 7.37 14.86
C ALA A 23 6.93 8.02 13.63
N LEU A 24 6.90 7.34 12.48
CA LEU A 24 7.41 7.86 11.20
C LEU A 24 6.47 8.89 10.58
N ARG A 25 5.16 8.71 10.79
CA ARG A 25 4.12 9.48 10.12
C ARG A 25 4.22 11.00 10.31
N ASN A 26 4.76 11.45 11.45
CA ASN A 26 4.93 12.88 11.73
C ASN A 26 6.02 13.56 10.87
N GLN A 27 6.78 12.80 10.08
CA GLN A 27 7.91 13.29 9.28
C GLN A 27 7.72 13.13 7.77
N GLU A 28 6.66 12.46 7.32
CA GLU A 28 6.46 12.10 5.91
C GLU A 28 5.27 12.86 5.31
N GLU A 29 5.50 13.51 4.16
CA GLU A 29 4.45 14.16 3.39
C GLU A 29 3.60 13.11 2.66
N ASP A 30 2.27 13.23 2.75
CA ASP A 30 1.37 12.35 2.03
C ASP A 30 1.49 12.49 0.52
N PHE A 31 0.98 11.50 -0.21
CA PHE A 31 0.38 11.76 -1.50
C PHE A 31 -0.67 12.86 -1.35
N THR A 32 -0.38 14.05 -1.85
CA THR A 32 -1.26 15.21 -1.76
C THR A 32 -2.13 15.35 -3.00
N ILE A 33 -1.79 14.66 -4.09
CA ILE A 33 -2.48 14.76 -5.37
C ILE A 33 -2.78 13.36 -5.93
N ALA A 34 -4.05 13.07 -6.22
CA ALA A 34 -4.49 11.78 -6.79
C ALA A 34 -3.87 11.46 -8.18
N LYS A 35 -3.25 12.46 -8.82
CA LYS A 35 -2.56 12.35 -10.11
C LYS A 35 -1.12 11.82 -9.99
N GLU A 36 -0.58 11.67 -8.78
CA GLU A 36 0.74 11.08 -8.57
C GLU A 36 0.80 9.63 -9.07
N ARG A 37 1.95 9.22 -9.59
CA ARG A 37 2.16 7.93 -10.24
C ARG A 37 3.09 7.06 -9.40
N PRO A 38 2.56 6.32 -8.40
CA PRO A 38 3.38 5.55 -7.48
C PRO A 38 4.15 4.44 -8.21
N ARG A 39 5.37 4.18 -7.74
CA ARG A 39 6.23 3.12 -8.26
C ARG A 39 6.87 2.34 -7.14
N LEU A 40 6.59 1.04 -7.05
CA LEU A 40 7.31 0.16 -6.14
C LEU A 40 8.80 0.15 -6.49
N LYS A 41 9.65 0.36 -5.49
CA LYS A 41 11.11 0.32 -5.67
C LYS A 41 11.56 -1.06 -6.12
N LYS A 42 12.57 -1.09 -6.99
CA LYS A 42 13.10 -2.34 -7.59
C LYS A 42 13.74 -3.29 -6.59
N GLU A 43 14.22 -2.74 -5.48
CA GLU A 43 14.85 -3.46 -4.36
C GLU A 43 13.84 -4.16 -3.44
N VAL A 44 12.54 -3.84 -3.55
CA VAL A 44 11.51 -4.51 -2.75
C VAL A 44 11.37 -5.96 -3.21
N MET A 45 11.63 -6.88 -2.30
CA MET A 45 11.34 -8.30 -2.45
C MET A 45 9.85 -8.54 -2.24
N VAL A 46 9.25 -9.30 -3.15
CA VAL A 46 7.82 -9.64 -3.12
C VAL A 46 7.69 -11.15 -3.00
N THR A 47 6.98 -11.61 -1.97
CA THR A 47 6.73 -13.04 -1.72
C THR A 47 5.23 -13.29 -1.59
N GLU A 48 4.67 -14.16 -2.42
CA GLU A 48 3.28 -14.61 -2.29
C GLU A 48 3.21 -15.75 -1.26
N GLN A 49 2.22 -15.71 -0.37
CA GLN A 49 1.99 -16.73 0.64
C GLN A 49 0.75 -17.57 0.28
N ASP A 50 0.75 -18.84 0.70
CA ASP A 50 -0.35 -19.78 0.44
C ASP A 50 -1.70 -19.36 1.05
N ASN A 51 -1.68 -18.42 2.01
CA ASN A 51 -2.87 -17.86 2.64
C ASN A 51 -3.47 -16.67 1.87
N GLY A 52 -2.99 -16.37 0.66
CA GLY A 52 -3.46 -15.28 -0.19
C GLY A 52 -2.90 -13.89 0.17
N TRP A 53 -1.98 -13.80 1.12
CA TRP A 53 -1.27 -12.57 1.44
C TRP A 53 -0.01 -12.42 0.60
N VAL A 54 0.36 -11.18 0.30
CA VAL A 54 1.61 -10.85 -0.38
C VAL A 54 2.49 -10.04 0.57
N VAL A 55 3.74 -10.46 0.73
CA VAL A 55 4.74 -9.84 1.60
C VAL A 55 5.67 -8.97 0.76
N TYR A 56 5.91 -7.75 1.23
CA TYR A 56 6.80 -6.75 0.67
C TYR A 56 7.89 -6.43 1.69
N GLN A 57 9.16 -6.63 1.30
CA GLN A 57 10.32 -6.47 2.18
C GLN A 57 11.43 -5.72 1.48
N LEU A 58 12.08 -4.78 2.18
CA LEU A 58 13.36 -4.23 1.76
C LEU A 58 14.47 -5.10 2.36
N PRO A 59 15.49 -5.53 1.58
CA PRO A 59 16.53 -6.43 2.09
C PRO A 59 17.37 -5.80 3.21
N ASP A 60 17.57 -4.49 3.16
CA ASP A 60 18.42 -3.77 4.11
C ASP A 60 17.63 -3.16 5.28
N GLU A 61 16.30 -3.09 5.19
CA GLU A 61 15.46 -2.54 6.25
C GLU A 61 14.69 -3.67 6.94
N GLN A 62 14.68 -3.68 8.28
CA GLN A 62 13.86 -4.61 9.06
C GLN A 62 12.38 -4.23 9.00
N ILE A 63 11.82 -4.18 7.79
CA ILE A 63 10.45 -3.81 7.48
C ILE A 63 9.85 -4.89 6.57
N SER A 64 8.70 -5.38 6.99
CA SER A 64 7.89 -6.34 6.24
C SER A 64 6.44 -5.88 6.26
N ILE A 65 5.90 -5.51 5.11
CA ILE A 65 4.48 -5.19 4.96
C ILE A 65 3.80 -6.36 4.26
N ARG A 66 2.72 -6.88 4.85
CA ARG A 66 1.87 -7.89 4.24
C ARG A 66 0.57 -7.24 3.83
N ALA A 67 0.12 -7.46 2.61
CA ALA A 67 -1.18 -6.99 2.12
C ALA A 67 -2.06 -8.19 1.74
N ASN A 68 -3.37 -8.03 1.93
CA ASN A 68 -4.36 -8.97 1.40
C ASN A 68 -4.43 -8.87 -0.14
N SER A 69 -5.31 -9.66 -0.77
CA SER A 69 -5.47 -9.71 -2.22
C SER A 69 -5.71 -8.34 -2.86
N VAL A 70 -6.62 -7.53 -2.31
CA VAL A 70 -6.93 -6.19 -2.82
C VAL A 70 -5.72 -5.26 -2.70
N GLY A 71 -5.09 -5.20 -1.52
CA GLY A 71 -3.88 -4.40 -1.32
C GLY A 71 -2.73 -4.81 -2.23
N ALA A 72 -2.56 -6.12 -2.48
CA ALA A 72 -1.54 -6.61 -3.39
C ALA A 72 -1.78 -6.18 -4.84
N GLU A 73 -3.04 -6.13 -5.28
CA GLU A 73 -3.38 -5.62 -6.61
C GLU A 73 -3.11 -4.13 -6.76
N ILE A 74 -3.38 -3.32 -5.74
CA ILE A 74 -2.99 -1.90 -5.72
C ILE A 74 -1.47 -1.77 -5.96
N ILE A 75 -0.65 -2.51 -5.21
CA ILE A 75 0.81 -2.43 -5.34
C ILE A 75 1.30 -2.96 -6.69
N ARG A 76 0.69 -4.02 -7.25
CA ARG A 76 1.04 -4.53 -8.59
C ARG A 76 0.84 -3.49 -9.70
N GLN A 77 -0.12 -2.57 -9.52
CA GLN A 77 -0.35 -1.47 -10.47
C GLN A 77 0.58 -0.27 -10.27
N CYS A 78 1.30 -0.19 -9.14
CA CYS A 78 2.28 0.85 -8.83
C CYS A 78 3.58 0.66 -9.62
N GLN A 79 3.51 0.86 -10.94
CA GLN A 79 4.64 0.73 -11.88
C GLN A 79 5.15 2.10 -12.38
N GLY A 80 4.66 3.20 -11.82
CA GLY A 80 4.96 4.58 -12.28
C GLY A 80 4.24 5.00 -13.56
N LYS A 81 3.25 4.23 -14.02
CA LYS A 81 2.49 4.48 -15.27
C LYS A 81 1.10 5.05 -15.01
N LYS A 82 0.37 4.44 -14.07
CA LYS A 82 -0.99 4.85 -13.68
C LYS A 82 -0.92 5.85 -12.52
N SER A 83 -1.87 6.78 -12.47
CA SER A 83 -2.05 7.62 -11.28
C SER A 83 -2.77 6.83 -10.18
N ILE A 84 -2.71 7.32 -8.93
CA ILE A 84 -3.48 6.76 -7.81
C ILE A 84 -4.97 6.70 -8.16
N GLU A 85 -5.50 7.76 -8.74
CA GLU A 85 -6.87 7.86 -9.24
C GLU A 85 -7.22 6.75 -10.24
N THR A 86 -6.41 6.54 -11.28
CA THR A 86 -6.65 5.46 -12.25
C THR A 86 -6.58 4.08 -11.60
N ILE A 87 -5.65 3.88 -10.66
CA ILE A 87 -5.55 2.61 -9.94
C ILE A 87 -6.80 2.36 -9.10
N ALA A 88 -7.32 3.39 -8.42
CA ALA A 88 -8.52 3.29 -7.61
C ALA A 88 -9.75 2.96 -8.47
N TYR A 89 -10.02 3.71 -9.54
CA TYR A 89 -11.17 3.46 -10.41
C TYR A 89 -11.11 2.09 -11.10
N ASP A 90 -9.94 1.69 -11.63
CA ASP A 90 -9.78 0.38 -12.26
C ASP A 90 -10.09 -0.79 -11.30
N LEU A 91 -9.85 -0.60 -10.00
CA LEU A 91 -10.13 -1.59 -8.97
C LEU A 91 -11.55 -1.47 -8.43
N ALA A 92 -12.10 -0.27 -8.30
CA ALA A 92 -13.48 -0.05 -7.90
C ALA A 92 -14.45 -0.71 -8.90
N ASP A 93 -14.22 -0.51 -10.20
CA ASP A 93 -14.94 -1.18 -11.28
C ASP A 93 -14.84 -2.71 -11.20
N LYS A 94 -13.65 -3.21 -10.85
CA LYS A 94 -13.39 -4.65 -10.76
C LYS A 94 -14.08 -5.31 -9.56
N TYR A 95 -14.14 -4.58 -8.44
CA TYR A 95 -14.69 -5.09 -7.18
C TYR A 95 -16.13 -4.65 -6.92
N ASP A 96 -16.76 -3.92 -7.85
CA ASP A 96 -18.12 -3.39 -7.73
C ASP A 96 -18.29 -2.59 -6.42
N VAL A 97 -17.37 -1.64 -6.20
CA VAL A 97 -17.35 -0.82 -4.98
C VAL A 97 -18.44 0.25 -5.07
N ASP A 98 -19.24 0.39 -4.01
CA ASP A 98 -20.40 1.29 -3.98
C ASP A 98 -20.03 2.79 -3.97
N ASP A 99 -18.84 3.14 -3.47
CA ASP A 99 -18.36 4.52 -3.32
C ASP A 99 -16.89 4.65 -3.78
N ASP A 100 -16.72 5.11 -5.03
CA ASP A 100 -15.41 5.29 -5.66
C ASP A 100 -14.54 6.34 -4.95
N ASP A 101 -15.15 7.39 -4.40
CA ASP A 101 -14.45 8.48 -3.71
C ASP A 101 -13.89 7.98 -2.37
N GLU A 102 -14.69 7.23 -1.61
CA GLU A 102 -14.22 6.58 -0.38
C GLU A 102 -13.09 5.60 -0.70
N PHE A 103 -13.27 4.77 -1.73
CA PHE A 103 -12.26 3.80 -2.12
C PHE A 103 -10.95 4.45 -2.58
N LEU A 104 -11.03 5.57 -3.32
CA LEU A 104 -9.87 6.37 -3.68
C LEU A 104 -9.08 6.84 -2.45
N GLU A 105 -9.76 7.37 -1.43
CA GLU A 105 -9.10 7.80 -0.20
C GLU A 105 -8.54 6.61 0.60
N GLN A 106 -9.19 5.43 0.56
CA GLN A 106 -8.65 4.19 1.12
C GLN A 106 -7.37 3.75 0.39
N VAL A 107 -7.35 3.76 -0.95
CA VAL A 107 -6.18 3.44 -1.78
C VAL A 107 -5.03 4.40 -1.50
N LYS A 108 -5.31 5.70 -1.44
CA LYS A 108 -4.32 6.75 -1.12
C LYS A 108 -3.74 6.56 0.28
N THR A 109 -4.59 6.32 1.27
CA THR A 109 -4.15 6.04 2.65
C THR A 109 -3.27 4.80 2.70
N PHE A 110 -3.65 3.74 1.99
CA PHE A 110 -2.87 2.51 1.89
C PHE A 110 -1.49 2.75 1.23
N LEU A 111 -1.43 3.51 0.14
CA LEU A 111 -0.17 3.85 -0.52
C LEU A 111 0.72 4.74 0.35
N ASN A 112 0.15 5.63 1.17
CA ASN A 112 0.91 6.42 2.13
C ASN A 112 1.61 5.56 3.19
N ILE A 113 1.08 4.38 3.53
CA ILE A 113 1.78 3.42 4.39
C ILE A 113 3.07 2.94 3.71
N PHE A 114 2.99 2.53 2.45
CA PHE A 114 4.16 2.09 1.69
C PHE A 114 5.17 3.22 1.46
N LYS A 115 4.69 4.45 1.20
CA LYS A 115 5.53 5.65 1.09
C LYS A 115 6.26 5.97 2.40
N THR A 116 5.56 5.91 3.53
CA THR A 116 6.13 6.19 4.87
C THR A 116 7.27 5.24 5.21
N TYR A 117 7.17 3.98 4.76
CA TYR A 117 8.22 2.98 4.91
C TYR A 117 9.19 2.93 3.73
N LYS A 118 9.11 3.89 2.81
CA LYS A 118 10.02 4.05 1.66
C LYS A 118 10.02 2.86 0.70
N LEU A 119 8.91 2.14 0.56
CA LEU A 119 8.77 1.08 -0.45
C LEU A 119 8.35 1.62 -1.82
N ILE A 120 7.76 2.82 -1.87
CA ILE A 120 7.28 3.53 -3.06
C ILE A 120 7.93 4.91 -3.13
#